data_AF-A0A068Z7V1-F1
#
_entry.id   AF-A0A068Z7V1-F1
#
_cell.length_a   1.000
_cell.length_b   1.000
_cell.length_c   1.000
_cell.angle_alpha   90.00
_cell.angle_beta   90.00
_cell.angle_gamma   90.00
#
_symmetry.space_group_name_H-M   'P 1'
#
loop_
_entity.id
_entity.type
_entity.pdbx_description
1 polymer ?
#
loop_
_entity_poly.entity_id
_entity_poly.type
_entity_poly.pdbx_seq_one_letter_code
_entity_poly.pdbx_strand_id
1 'polypeptide(L)'
;MNNRQSFDWIVGNLIPEKVMQFSYDFGAGPAIGVIAEVDKELQAQGWPLLVSAFIDVPTGEMICRNTNVVITQHVIRWLPIDTTAIRS
;
A
#
# COMPACT_ATOMS: atom_id res chain seq x y z
N MET A 1 -21.70 -9.98 -7.08
CA MET A 1 -21.99 -8.54 -6.96
C MET A 1 -20.67 -7.82 -6.75
N ASN A 2 -20.21 -7.00 -7.71
CA ASN A 2 -18.99 -6.22 -7.58
C ASN A 2 -19.30 -4.96 -6.74
N ASN A 3 -19.14 -5.05 -5.41
CA ASN A 3 -19.12 -3.87 -4.56
C ASN A 3 -17.77 -3.19 -4.73
N ARG A 4 -17.70 -2.19 -5.62
CA ARG A 4 -16.56 -1.25 -5.64
C ARG A 4 -16.59 -0.49 -4.32
N GLN A 5 -15.81 -0.92 -3.34
CA GLN A 5 -15.62 -0.19 -2.10
C GLN A 5 -14.62 0.93 -2.36
N SER A 6 -15.09 2.19 -2.34
CA SER A 6 -14.20 3.35 -2.33
C SER A 6 -13.69 3.54 -0.90
N PHE A 7 -12.38 3.37 -0.71
CA PHE A 7 -11.75 3.68 0.57
C PHE A 7 -11.37 5.15 0.63
N ASP A 8 -11.47 5.74 1.82
CA ASP A 8 -10.83 7.01 2.08
C ASP A 8 -9.33 6.83 2.08
N TRP A 9 -8.61 7.86 1.64
CA TRP A 9 -7.17 7.94 1.81
C TRP A 9 -6.82 7.90 3.30
N ILE A 10 -5.87 7.06 3.67
CA ILE A 10 -5.38 6.91 5.04
C ILE A 10 -4.08 7.70 5.17
N VAL A 11 -4.01 8.60 6.14
CA VAL A 11 -2.83 9.43 6.40
C VAL A 11 -1.91 8.70 7.39
N GLY A 12 -0.61 8.70 7.11
CA GLY A 12 0.39 8.02 7.94
C GLY A 12 0.34 6.49 7.84
N ASN A 13 0.93 5.81 8.82
CA ASN A 13 1.29 4.38 8.69
C ASN A 13 0.43 3.42 9.55
N LEU A 14 -0.61 3.94 10.21
CA LEU A 14 -1.52 3.09 10.99
C LEU A 14 -2.42 2.30 10.03
N ILE A 15 -2.42 0.98 10.16
CA ILE A 15 -3.31 0.08 9.39
C ILE A 15 -4.66 -0.02 10.11
N PRO A 16 -5.76 0.51 9.55
CA PRO A 16 -7.07 0.35 10.17
C PRO A 16 -7.54 -1.10 10.11
N GLU A 17 -8.25 -1.56 11.13
CA GLU A 17 -8.78 -2.95 11.19
C GLU A 17 -9.63 -3.31 9.97
N LYS A 18 -10.44 -2.37 9.46
CA LYS A 18 -11.23 -2.53 8.24
C LYS A 18 -10.40 -2.81 6.98
N VAL A 19 -9.11 -2.53 6.99
CA VAL A 19 -8.20 -2.77 5.86
C VAL A 19 -7.55 -4.15 5.95
N MET A 20 -7.47 -4.73 7.14
CA MET A 20 -6.89 -6.06 7.35
C MET A 20 -7.62 -7.16 6.56
N GLN A 21 -8.90 -6.97 6.23
CA GLN A 21 -9.65 -7.90 5.38
C GLN A 21 -9.11 -8.01 3.94
N PHE A 22 -8.28 -7.06 3.49
CA PHE A 22 -7.59 -7.09 2.19
C PHE A 22 -6.20 -7.71 2.27
N SER A 23 -5.79 -8.19 3.44
CA SER A 23 -4.53 -8.90 3.57
C SER A 23 -4.56 -10.20 2.79
N TYR A 24 -3.44 -10.49 2.12
CA TYR A 24 -3.24 -11.72 1.38
C TYR A 24 -1.85 -12.26 1.67
N ASP A 25 -1.69 -13.58 1.60
CA ASP A 25 -0.39 -14.21 1.74
C ASP A 25 0.43 -14.00 0.46
N PHE A 26 1.60 -13.37 0.59
CA PHE A 26 2.55 -13.16 -0.50
C PHE A 26 3.83 -14.01 -0.35
N GLY A 27 3.76 -15.11 0.41
CA GLY A 27 4.84 -16.08 0.59
C GLY A 27 5.88 -15.68 1.65
N ALA A 28 6.07 -14.38 1.87
CA ALA A 28 6.87 -13.84 2.98
C ALA A 28 6.02 -13.51 4.23
N GLY A 29 4.70 -13.59 4.13
CA GLY A 29 3.77 -13.17 5.16
C GLY A 29 2.54 -12.45 4.60
N PRO A 30 1.60 -12.05 5.49
CA PRO A 30 0.44 -11.28 5.10
C PRO A 30 0.84 -9.88 4.64
N ALA A 31 0.35 -9.48 3.47
CA ALA A 31 0.59 -8.17 2.89
C ALA A 31 -0.71 -7.53 2.39
N ILE A 32 -0.74 -6.20 2.31
CA ILE A 32 -1.88 -5.43 1.79
C ILE A 32 -1.41 -4.60 0.60
N GLY A 33 -2.05 -4.75 -0.56
CA GLY A 33 -1.73 -3.94 -1.74
C GLY A 33 -2.23 -2.51 -1.56
N VAL A 34 -1.42 -1.51 -1.91
CA VAL A 34 -1.79 -0.09 -1.77
C VAL A 34 -1.28 0.78 -2.92
N ILE A 35 -1.94 1.92 -3.13
CA ILE A 35 -1.34 3.07 -3.80
C ILE A 35 -0.90 4.06 -2.72
N ALA A 36 0.38 4.40 -2.69
CA ALA A 36 0.96 5.37 -1.77
C ALA A 36 1.22 6.69 -2.49
N GLU A 37 0.77 7.80 -1.91
CA GLU A 37 1.21 9.14 -2.27
C GLU A 37 2.48 9.46 -1.49
N VAL A 38 3.55 9.80 -2.21
CA VAL A 38 4.87 10.05 -1.62
C VAL A 38 5.20 11.54 -1.57
N ASP A 39 6.09 11.90 -0.64
CA ASP A 39 6.53 13.27 -0.43
C ASP A 39 7.36 13.85 -1.59
N LYS A 40 7.68 15.14 -1.46
CA LYS A 40 8.48 15.86 -2.45
C LYS A 40 9.96 15.48 -2.43
N GLU A 41 10.46 14.96 -1.32
CA GLU A 41 11.85 14.51 -1.20
C GLU A 41 12.09 13.27 -2.06
N LEU A 42 11.21 12.28 -1.98
CA LEU A 42 11.28 11.08 -2.80
C LEU A 42 10.99 11.40 -4.28
N GLN A 43 10.05 12.31 -4.56
CA GLN A 43 9.81 12.81 -5.93
C GLN A 43 11.05 13.48 -6.54
N ALA A 44 11.82 14.24 -5.76
CA ALA A 44 13.05 14.88 -6.23
C ALA A 44 14.12 13.86 -6.66
N GLN A 45 14.04 12.62 -6.17
CA GLN A 45 14.89 11.50 -6.58
C GLN A 45 14.39 10.79 -7.85
N GLY A 46 13.33 11.30 -8.49
CA GLY A 46 12.77 10.77 -9.74
C GLY A 46 11.58 9.84 -9.56
N TRP A 47 11.04 9.71 -8.36
CA TRP A 47 9.86 8.88 -8.11
C TRP A 47 8.56 9.58 -8.55
N PRO A 48 7.56 8.83 -9.05
CA PRO A 48 6.23 9.40 -9.32
C PRO A 48 5.52 9.77 -8.01
N LEU A 49 4.59 10.73 -8.09
CA LEU A 49 3.77 11.14 -6.93
C LEU A 49 2.98 9.97 -6.32
N LEU A 50 2.46 9.07 -7.16
CA LEU A 50 1.71 7.89 -6.76
C LEU A 50 2.52 6.64 -7.09
N VAL A 51 2.75 5.80 -6.08
CA VAL A 51 3.56 4.59 -6.15
C VAL A 51 2.70 3.38 -5.79
N SER A 52 2.78 2.33 -6.59
CA SER A 52 2.20 1.03 -6.23
C SER A 52 3.11 0.35 -5.21
N ALA A 53 2.54 -0.04 -4.07
CA ALA A 53 3.27 -0.62 -2.95
C ALA A 53 2.48 -1.77 -2.33
N PHE A 54 3.11 -2.45 -1.39
CA PHE A 54 2.43 -3.31 -0.44
C PHE A 54 2.85 -2.93 0.99
N ILE A 55 1.93 -3.06 1.93
CA ILE A 55 2.22 -3.01 3.35
C ILE A 55 2.53 -4.43 3.79
N ASP A 56 3.73 -4.66 4.34
CA ASP A 56 4.04 -5.87 5.07
C ASP A 56 3.38 -5.80 6.45
N VAL A 57 2.35 -6.62 6.68
CA VAL A 57 1.47 -6.47 7.86
C VAL A 57 2.19 -6.66 9.20
N PRO A 58 3.11 -7.63 9.37
CA PRO A 58 3.85 -7.81 10.62
C PRO A 58 4.75 -6.63 10.99
N THR A 59 5.37 -5.98 10.00
CA THR A 59 6.34 -4.88 10.23
C THR A 59 5.70 -3.49 10.09
N GLY A 60 4.59 -3.39 9.37
CA GLY A 60 3.97 -2.13 8.97
C GLY A 60 4.73 -1.37 7.87
N GLU A 61 5.78 -1.98 7.28
CA GLU A 61 6.57 -1.34 6.26
C GLU A 61 5.83 -1.25 4.93
N MET A 62 5.92 -0.09 4.28
CA MET A 62 5.44 0.12 2.91
C MET A 62 6.59 -0.07 1.94
N ILE A 63 6.46 -1.06 1.06
CA ILE A 63 7.50 -1.45 0.11
C ILE A 63 6.99 -1.22 -1.30
N CYS A 64 7.73 -0.45 -2.10
CA CYS A 64 7.40 -0.22 -3.50
C CYS A 64 7.43 -1.53 -4.28
N ARG A 65 6.33 -1.84 -4.98
CA ARG A 65 6.18 -3.10 -5.73
C ARG A 65 7.16 -3.20 -6.90
N ASN A 66 7.55 -2.08 -7.49
CA ASN A 66 8.40 -2.07 -8.69
C ASN A 66 9.90 -2.13 -8.37
N THR A 67 10.31 -1.55 -7.24
CA THR A 67 11.74 -1.40 -6.90
C THR A 67 12.14 -2.20 -5.66
N ASN A 68 11.18 -2.76 -4.91
CA ASN A 68 11.38 -3.42 -3.62
C ASN A 68 12.07 -2.56 -2.55
N VAL A 69 12.03 -1.23 -2.71
CA VAL A 69 12.56 -0.28 -1.72
C VAL A 69 11.49 0.04 -0.68
N VAL A 70 11.89 0.07 0.60
CA VAL A 70 11.05 0.57 1.71
C VAL A 70 10.86 2.08 1.55
N ILE A 71 9.61 2.52 1.45
CA ILE A 71 9.23 3.93 1.25
C ILE A 71 8.44 4.51 2.42
N THR A 72 8.24 3.75 3.50
CA THR A 72 7.40 4.08 4.67
C THR A 72 7.54 5.52 5.18
N GLN A 73 8.77 6.03 5.27
CA GLN A 73 9.04 7.38 5.78
C GLN A 73 8.63 8.50 4.82
N HIS A 74 8.46 8.18 3.54
CA HIS A 74 8.11 9.12 2.49
C HIS A 74 6.63 9.09 2.12
N VAL A 75 5.82 8.24 2.75
CA VAL A 75 4.39 8.13 2.45
C VAL A 75 3.61 9.18 3.23
N ILE A 76 2.91 10.05 2.49
CA ILE A 76 1.99 11.04 3.06
C ILE A 76 0.67 10.38 3.40
N ARG A 77 0.11 9.64 2.44
CA ARG A 77 -1.16 8.93 2.55
C ARG A 77 -1.21 7.76 1.58
N TRP A 78 -2.08 6.80 1.84
CA TRP A 78 -2.22 5.61 1.02
C TRP A 78 -3.67 5.17 0.89
N LEU A 79 -3.92 4.39 -0.15
CA LEU A 79 -5.22 3.84 -0.49
C LEU A 79 -5.08 2.32 -0.66
N PRO A 80 -5.83 1.49 0.11
CA PRO A 80 -5.81 0.06 -0.10
C PRO A 80 -6.41 -0.31 -1.46
N ILE A 81 -5.80 -1.30 -2.10
CA ILE A 81 -6.27 -1.90 -3.34
C ILE A 81 -6.87 -3.25 -2.98
N ASP A 82 -8.11 -3.48 -3.44
CA ASP A 82 -8.69 -4.80 -3.38
C ASP A 82 -8.03 -5.70 -4.45
N THR A 83 -7.03 -6.48 -4.02
CA THR A 83 -6.34 -7.44 -4.87
C THR A 83 -7.04 -8.80 -4.90
N THR A 84 -8.14 -8.99 -4.15
CA THR A 84 -8.87 -10.27 -4.10
C THR A 84 -9.51 -10.63 -5.43
N ALA A 85 -9.77 -9.63 -6.29
CA ALA A 85 -10.31 -9.81 -7.64
C ALA A 85 -9.29 -10.27 -8.70
N ILE A 86 -7.98 -10.25 -8.39
CA ILE A 86 -6.90 -10.68 -9.32
C ILE A 86 -6.48 -12.13 -9.01
N ARG A 87 -7.46 -12.99 -8.68
CA ARG A 87 -7.29 -14.44 -8.60
C ARG A 87 -7.79 -15.06 -9.91
N SER A 88 -6.89 -15.31 -10.85
CA SER A 88 -7.10 -16.23 -11.98
C SER A 88 -6.57 -17.61 -11.65
#